data_AF-A0AB40AUQ7-F1
#
_entry.id   AF-A0AB40AUQ7-F1
#
_cell.length_a   1.000
_cell.length_b   1.000
_cell.length_c   1.000
_cell.angle_alpha   90.00
_cell.angle_beta   90.00
_cell.angle_gamma   90.00
#
_symmetry.space_group_name_H-M   'P 1'
#
loop_
_entity.id
_entity.type
_entity.pdbx_description
1 polymer ?
#
loop_
_entity_poly.entity_id
_entity_poly.type
_entity_poly.pdbx_seq_one_letter_code
_entity_poly.pdbx_strand_id
1 'polypeptide(L)'
;MWYAKKVLVTNPGSVAIIENDSPRFKRAFFAFKACVIDFKIGCRPLLYLDGTHLLGKYGGTLLGATGKDGNDGFFHVAFAIVDNETDANWTWFLSKLGDTIYDDDEYVKLIMFISDRSKGLINAVAKVLPSSPHAYFLRHLEANFMKANVRLGKSMKERCCSILSRIVFSCAEKEFDDAVADLLNISADAHQWLMQNSDLAHWANYMFKGERWREMFKLMGMLCYRREQSHRWERRLCPVIHRKIEELVEESRNLLVGHSDGDHFEVTDTNIHRYVDDYFTVDSYRQAYAKAIFPVPDNDKPDDINRELLVRPPITKKPVGRPRRKRLESQASIVHEL
;
A
#
# COMPACT_ATOMS: atom_id res chain seq x y z
N MET A 1 3.84 -10.59 -25.29
CA MET A 1 3.43 -9.74 -26.43
C MET A 1 1.92 -9.67 -26.61
N TRP A 2 1.23 -10.74 -27.04
CA TRP A 2 -0.24 -10.73 -27.31
C TRP A 2 -1.07 -10.08 -26.19
N TYR A 3 -0.89 -10.51 -24.93
CA TYR A 3 -1.70 -10.03 -23.80
C TYR A 3 -1.63 -8.51 -23.62
N ALA A 4 -0.43 -7.91 -23.68
CA ALA A 4 -0.29 -6.45 -23.58
C ALA A 4 -1.01 -5.72 -24.73
N LYS A 5 -0.89 -6.21 -25.97
CA LYS A 5 -1.65 -5.66 -27.11
C LYS A 5 -3.16 -5.75 -26.87
N LYS A 6 -3.67 -6.87 -26.32
CA LYS A 6 -5.10 -7.03 -26.01
C LYS A 6 -5.56 -6.16 -24.83
N VAL A 7 -4.71 -5.91 -23.81
CA VAL A 7 -4.99 -4.93 -22.76
C VAL A 7 -5.20 -3.53 -23.34
N LEU A 8 -4.33 -3.09 -24.25
CA LEU A 8 -4.45 -1.77 -24.91
C LEU A 8 -5.73 -1.65 -25.76
N VAL A 9 -6.15 -2.73 -26.43
CA VAL A 9 -7.37 -2.76 -27.25
C VAL A 9 -8.65 -2.81 -26.40
N THR A 10 -8.67 -3.58 -25.32
CA THR A 10 -9.86 -3.74 -24.45
C THR A 10 -10.04 -2.63 -23.43
N ASN A 11 -8.95 -1.97 -23.03
CA ASN A 11 -8.95 -0.86 -22.09
C ASN A 11 -8.17 0.33 -22.68
N PRO A 12 -8.74 1.06 -23.66
CA PRO A 12 -8.06 2.18 -24.33
C PRO A 12 -7.46 3.22 -23.36
N GLY A 13 -6.32 3.78 -23.74
CA GLY A 13 -5.55 4.73 -22.91
C GLY A 13 -4.77 4.09 -21.76
N SER A 14 -4.93 2.79 -21.48
CA SER A 14 -4.11 2.07 -20.49
C SER A 14 -2.67 1.92 -20.96
N VAL A 15 -1.74 1.70 -20.02
CA VAL A 15 -0.32 1.47 -20.29
C VAL A 15 0.00 -0.01 -20.10
N ALA A 16 0.62 -0.63 -21.10
CA ALA A 16 1.03 -2.05 -21.08
C ALA A 16 2.38 -2.23 -21.79
N ILE A 17 3.48 -2.13 -21.04
CA ILE A 17 4.86 -2.15 -21.55
C ILE A 17 5.48 -3.54 -21.29
N ILE A 18 6.25 -4.06 -22.24
CA ILE A 18 7.06 -5.27 -22.07
C ILE A 18 8.47 -5.01 -22.60
N GLU A 19 9.48 -5.13 -21.74
CA GLU A 19 10.89 -5.12 -22.12
C GLU A 19 11.44 -6.55 -22.24
N ASN A 20 12.23 -6.79 -23.28
CA ASN A 20 12.85 -8.08 -23.55
C ASN A 20 14.33 -7.90 -23.92
N ASP A 21 15.22 -8.67 -23.30
CA ASP A 21 16.61 -8.82 -23.73
C ASP A 21 16.64 -9.94 -24.79
N SER A 22 16.40 -9.59 -26.05
CA SER A 22 15.95 -10.49 -27.11
C SER A 22 16.68 -11.85 -27.17
N PRO A 23 15.95 -12.99 -27.16
CA PRO A 23 14.50 -13.15 -27.12
C PRO A 23 13.93 -13.37 -25.69
N ARG A 24 14.58 -12.91 -24.62
CA ARG A 24 14.17 -13.20 -23.22
C ARG A 24 13.32 -12.11 -22.61
N PHE A 25 12.31 -12.49 -21.84
CA PHE A 25 11.55 -11.60 -20.97
C PHE A 25 12.49 -10.96 -19.94
N LYS A 26 12.45 -9.63 -19.82
CA LYS A 26 13.14 -8.86 -18.79
C LYS A 26 12.14 -8.45 -17.71
N ARG A 27 11.10 -7.71 -18.12
CA ARG A 27 10.06 -7.14 -17.24
C ARG A 27 8.86 -6.64 -18.03
N ALA A 28 7.72 -6.49 -17.37
CA ALA A 28 6.52 -5.85 -17.91
C ALA A 28 5.84 -4.95 -16.88
N PHE A 29 5.16 -3.90 -17.34
CA PHE A 29 4.42 -2.92 -16.54
C PHE A 29 3.00 -2.78 -17.07
N PHE A 30 2.02 -2.69 -16.18
CA PHE A 30 0.61 -2.54 -16.49
C PHE A 30 -0.05 -1.53 -15.55
N ALA A 31 -0.76 -0.57 -16.13
CA ALA A 31 -1.60 0.39 -15.43
C ALA A 31 -2.86 0.65 -16.27
N PHE A 32 -4.04 0.46 -15.69
CA PHE A 32 -5.30 0.67 -16.40
C PHE A 32 -5.73 2.13 -16.29
N LYS A 33 -6.05 2.82 -17.39
CA LYS A 33 -6.46 4.25 -17.36
C LYS A 33 -7.68 4.48 -16.45
N ALA A 34 -8.57 3.48 -16.36
CA ALA A 34 -9.65 3.43 -15.37
C ALA A 34 -9.13 3.57 -13.93
N CYS A 35 -8.21 2.69 -13.50
CA CYS A 35 -7.57 2.76 -12.18
C CYS A 35 -6.84 4.08 -11.94
N VAL A 36 -6.11 4.58 -12.93
CA VAL A 36 -5.31 5.80 -12.80
C VAL A 36 -6.20 7.02 -12.56
N ILE A 37 -7.26 7.21 -13.37
CA ILE A 37 -8.16 8.35 -13.21
C ILE A 37 -8.96 8.23 -11.90
N ASP A 38 -9.54 7.05 -11.61
CA ASP A 38 -10.36 6.86 -10.41
C ASP A 38 -9.52 7.02 -9.12
N PHE A 39 -8.22 6.67 -9.17
CA PHE A 39 -7.26 7.00 -8.11
C PHE A 39 -7.03 8.51 -7.99
N LYS A 40 -6.69 9.23 -9.08
CA LYS A 40 -6.47 10.69 -9.08
C LYS A 40 -7.64 11.45 -8.45
N ILE A 41 -8.86 11.03 -8.75
CA ILE A 41 -10.09 11.71 -8.33
C ILE A 41 -10.53 11.29 -6.92
N GLY A 42 -10.72 9.99 -6.67
CA GLY A 42 -11.46 9.49 -5.50
C GLY A 42 -10.65 8.83 -4.40
N CYS A 43 -9.35 8.55 -4.61
CA CYS A 43 -8.49 7.95 -3.60
C CYS A 43 -7.59 9.00 -2.93
N ARG A 44 -7.25 8.77 -1.66
CA ARG A 44 -6.26 9.57 -0.95
C ARG A 44 -4.94 9.59 -1.74
N PRO A 45 -4.19 10.71 -1.80
CA PRO A 45 -2.99 10.89 -2.61
C PRO A 45 -1.78 10.21 -1.95
N LEU A 46 -1.89 8.90 -1.75
CA LEU A 46 -0.87 8.06 -1.14
C LEU A 46 -0.82 6.71 -1.85
N LEU A 47 0.37 6.13 -2.00
CA LEU A 47 0.62 4.86 -2.68
C LEU A 47 1.52 3.96 -1.84
N TYR A 48 0.99 2.80 -1.46
CA TYR A 48 1.77 1.68 -0.94
C TYR A 48 2.54 1.01 -2.07
N LEU A 49 3.85 0.85 -1.88
CA LEU A 49 4.78 0.14 -2.76
C LEU A 49 5.21 -1.17 -2.08
N ASP A 50 4.90 -2.30 -2.70
CA ASP A 50 5.20 -3.65 -2.15
C ASP A 50 5.66 -4.63 -3.23
N GLY A 51 6.44 -5.63 -2.83
CA GLY A 51 6.99 -6.69 -3.67
C GLY A 51 6.52 -8.07 -3.23
N THR A 52 5.88 -8.82 -4.13
CA THR A 52 5.41 -10.20 -3.86
C THR A 52 6.08 -11.19 -4.82
N HIS A 53 6.91 -12.08 -4.28
CA HIS A 53 7.55 -13.14 -5.07
C HIS A 53 6.52 -14.09 -5.70
N LEU A 54 6.69 -14.38 -6.98
CA LEU A 54 5.79 -15.23 -7.77
C LEU A 54 6.17 -16.71 -7.61
N LEU A 55 5.18 -17.54 -7.26
CA LEU A 55 5.36 -18.98 -6.99
C LEU A 55 5.46 -19.85 -8.26
N GLY A 56 5.63 -19.24 -9.43
CA GLY A 56 5.64 -19.94 -10.72
C GLY A 56 6.98 -20.65 -11.03
N LYS A 57 6.96 -21.50 -12.07
CA LYS A 57 8.14 -22.20 -12.62
C LYS A 57 9.34 -21.28 -12.90
N TYR A 58 9.06 -20.02 -13.24
CA TYR A 58 10.03 -19.00 -13.64
C TYR A 58 10.23 -17.91 -12.58
N GLY A 59 9.83 -18.16 -11.32
CA GLY A 59 9.97 -17.20 -10.22
C GLY A 59 9.46 -15.82 -10.59
N GLY A 60 10.26 -14.80 -10.28
CA GLY A 60 9.95 -13.39 -10.50
C GLY A 60 9.34 -12.73 -9.25
N THR A 61 9.16 -11.42 -9.33
CA THR A 61 8.40 -10.65 -8.34
C THR A 61 7.33 -9.82 -9.05
N LEU A 62 6.14 -9.76 -8.45
CA LEU A 62 5.11 -8.78 -8.74
C LEU A 62 5.38 -7.53 -7.88
N LEU A 63 5.81 -6.44 -8.50
CA LEU A 63 5.86 -5.11 -7.87
C LEU A 63 4.48 -4.48 -7.99
N GLY A 64 3.96 -3.86 -6.93
CA GLY A 64 2.62 -3.26 -6.91
C GLY A 64 2.63 -1.83 -6.37
N ALA A 65 1.81 -0.97 -6.99
CA ALA A 65 1.43 0.35 -6.49
C ALA A 65 -0.06 0.34 -6.15
N THR A 66 -0.38 0.58 -4.88
CA THR A 66 -1.75 0.45 -4.34
C THR A 66 -2.07 1.65 -3.45
N GLY A 67 -3.06 2.45 -3.85
CA GLY A 67 -3.57 3.57 -3.07
C GLY A 67 -4.61 3.16 -2.04
N LYS A 68 -5.29 4.15 -1.46
CA LYS A 68 -6.32 3.94 -0.43
C LYS A 68 -7.58 4.76 -0.70
N ASP A 69 -8.72 4.07 -0.76
CA ASP A 69 -10.04 4.67 -0.95
C ASP A 69 -10.52 5.43 0.29
N GLY A 70 -11.67 6.11 0.19
CA GLY A 70 -12.27 6.86 1.30
C GLY A 70 -12.73 6.01 2.50
N ASN A 71 -12.95 4.69 2.34
CA ASN A 71 -13.47 3.79 3.38
C ASN A 71 -12.39 2.83 3.94
N ASP A 72 -11.15 3.30 3.97
CA ASP A 72 -9.95 2.58 4.41
C ASP A 72 -9.53 1.36 3.56
N GLY A 73 -10.16 1.10 2.42
CA GLY A 73 -9.86 -0.03 1.54
C GLY A 73 -8.69 0.23 0.57
N PHE A 74 -7.92 -0.82 0.30
CA PHE A 74 -6.79 -0.76 -0.64
C PHE A 74 -7.26 -0.74 -2.10
N PHE A 75 -6.79 0.23 -2.88
CA PHE A 75 -7.18 0.48 -4.28
C PHE A 75 -6.00 0.27 -5.22
N HIS A 76 -6.14 -0.60 -6.23
CA HIS A 76 -5.01 -0.91 -7.11
C HIS A 76 -4.82 0.11 -8.23
N VAL A 77 -3.59 0.57 -8.46
CA VAL A 77 -3.26 1.56 -9.50
C VAL A 77 -2.45 0.94 -10.63
N ALA A 78 -1.33 0.28 -10.31
CA ALA A 78 -0.43 -0.32 -11.30
C ALA A 78 0.38 -1.48 -10.73
N PHE A 79 0.88 -2.35 -11.62
CA PHE A 79 1.81 -3.43 -11.26
C PHE A 79 2.89 -3.64 -12.32
N ALA A 80 4.00 -4.24 -11.90
CA ALA A 80 5.02 -4.77 -12.79
C ALA A 80 5.38 -6.22 -12.45
N ILE A 81 5.70 -7.00 -13.48
CA ILE A 81 6.26 -8.34 -13.36
C ILE A 81 7.74 -8.22 -13.71
N VAL A 82 8.62 -8.54 -12.76
CA VAL A 82 10.08 -8.43 -12.90
C VAL A 82 10.77 -9.75 -12.55
N ASP A 83 12.02 -9.92 -12.95
CA ASP A 83 12.84 -11.09 -12.64
C ASP A 83 13.23 -11.17 -11.15
N ASN A 84 13.53 -10.04 -10.53
CA ASN A 84 13.81 -9.92 -9.09
C ASN A 84 13.62 -8.47 -8.59
N GLU A 85 13.50 -8.30 -7.28
CA GLU A 85 13.59 -6.98 -6.63
C GLU A 85 15.03 -6.44 -6.74
N THR A 86 15.20 -5.36 -7.50
CA THR A 86 16.48 -4.68 -7.70
C THR A 86 16.26 -3.17 -7.82
N ASP A 87 17.27 -2.37 -7.48
CA ASP A 87 17.28 -0.91 -7.66
C ASP A 87 16.91 -0.50 -9.10
N ALA A 88 17.43 -1.21 -10.10
CA ALA A 88 17.15 -0.98 -11.52
C ALA A 88 15.71 -1.36 -11.94
N ASN A 89 15.06 -2.28 -11.24
CA ASN A 89 13.66 -2.64 -11.47
C ASN A 89 12.70 -1.72 -10.70
N TRP A 90 13.03 -1.31 -9.47
CA TRP A 90 12.27 -0.31 -8.72
C TRP A 90 12.35 1.08 -9.39
N THR A 91 13.53 1.54 -9.81
CA THR A 91 13.70 2.79 -10.58
C THR A 91 12.85 2.79 -11.84
N TRP A 92 12.82 1.68 -12.58
CA TRP A 92 12.02 1.55 -13.80
C TRP A 92 10.51 1.49 -13.51
N PHE A 93 10.10 0.73 -12.49
CA PHE A 93 8.70 0.66 -12.08
C PHE A 93 8.17 2.03 -11.66
N LEU A 94 8.94 2.78 -10.86
CA LEU A 94 8.57 4.11 -10.41
C LEU A 94 8.62 5.15 -11.53
N SER A 95 9.51 5.01 -12.52
CA SER A 95 9.43 5.81 -13.75
C SER A 95 8.12 5.54 -14.47
N LYS A 96 7.75 4.29 -14.73
CA LYS A 96 6.50 4.00 -15.48
C LYS A 96 5.24 4.28 -14.66
N LEU A 97 5.30 4.25 -13.34
CA LEU A 97 4.27 4.76 -12.45
C LEU A 97 4.15 6.29 -12.54
N GLY A 98 5.26 7.02 -12.45
CA GLY A 98 5.32 8.48 -12.57
C GLY A 98 4.84 8.96 -13.94
N ASP A 99 5.42 8.44 -15.02
CA ASP A 99 5.04 8.69 -16.42
C ASP A 99 3.53 8.44 -16.70
N THR A 100 2.86 7.61 -15.89
CA THR A 100 1.45 7.26 -16.05
C THR A 100 0.52 8.07 -15.13
N ILE A 101 1.02 8.57 -14.00
CA ILE A 101 0.23 9.36 -13.04
C ILE A 101 0.33 10.86 -13.34
N TYR A 102 1.50 11.34 -13.72
CA TYR A 102 1.72 12.73 -14.14
C TYR A 102 1.73 12.81 -15.67
N ASP A 103 0.75 12.13 -16.29
CA ASP A 103 0.53 12.07 -17.74
C ASP A 103 -0.33 13.23 -18.27
N ASP A 104 -0.84 14.07 -17.37
CA ASP A 104 -1.51 15.34 -17.61
C ASP A 104 -0.99 16.42 -16.62
N ASP A 105 -0.80 17.65 -17.10
CA ASP A 105 -0.34 18.79 -16.28
C ASP A 105 -1.39 19.25 -15.24
N GLU A 106 -2.62 18.73 -15.33
CA GLU A 106 -3.73 19.06 -14.44
C GLU A 106 -3.61 18.37 -13.08
N TYR A 107 -2.94 17.22 -12.98
CA TYR A 107 -2.76 16.50 -11.72
C TYR A 107 -1.60 17.03 -10.86
N VAL A 108 -1.78 18.22 -10.30
CA VAL A 108 -0.78 18.93 -9.46
C VAL A 108 -0.59 18.40 -8.03
N LYS A 109 -1.24 17.29 -7.66
CA LYS A 109 -1.24 16.78 -6.27
C LYS A 109 -0.02 15.90 -5.99
N LEU A 110 0.84 16.33 -5.06
CA LEU A 110 1.95 15.52 -4.55
C LEU A 110 1.44 14.23 -3.89
N ILE A 111 1.92 13.09 -4.38
CA ILE A 111 1.60 11.77 -3.81
C ILE A 111 2.61 11.39 -2.74
N MET A 112 2.11 10.88 -1.62
CA MET A 112 2.91 10.24 -0.59
C MET A 112 3.19 8.77 -0.92
N PHE A 113 4.47 8.40 -1.04
CA PHE A 113 4.85 6.99 -1.17
C PHE A 113 5.08 6.36 0.20
N ILE A 114 4.62 5.12 0.37
CA ILE A 114 4.78 4.35 1.60
C ILE A 114 5.31 2.96 1.25
N SER A 115 6.48 2.56 1.77
CA SER A 115 7.15 1.35 1.31
C SER A 115 7.84 0.53 2.41
N ASP A 116 8.42 -0.60 2.01
CA ASP A 116 9.49 -1.25 2.78
C ASP A 116 10.75 -0.35 2.90
N ARG A 117 11.77 -0.80 3.65
CA ARG A 117 13.05 -0.10 3.84
C ARG A 117 14.20 -0.67 3.02
N SER A 118 13.91 -1.32 1.89
CA SER A 118 14.95 -1.81 0.98
C SER A 118 15.66 -0.60 0.34
N LYS A 119 17.00 -0.61 0.38
CA LYS A 119 17.81 0.52 -0.09
C LYS A 119 17.52 0.88 -1.55
N GLY A 120 17.24 -0.12 -2.39
CA GLY A 120 16.91 0.10 -3.81
C GLY A 120 15.54 0.76 -4.04
N LEU A 121 14.56 0.57 -3.14
CA LEU A 121 13.25 1.22 -3.25
C LEU A 121 13.34 2.67 -2.74
N ILE A 122 14.00 2.91 -1.61
CA ILE A 122 14.29 4.25 -1.09
C ILE A 122 15.05 5.10 -2.13
N ASN A 123 16.14 4.57 -2.67
CA ASN A 123 16.92 5.23 -3.72
C ASN A 123 16.08 5.52 -4.96
N ALA A 124 15.22 4.57 -5.38
CA ALA A 124 14.37 4.73 -6.55
C ALA A 124 13.30 5.82 -6.38
N VAL A 125 12.67 5.94 -5.21
CA VAL A 125 11.71 7.03 -4.92
C VAL A 125 12.43 8.37 -4.97
N ALA A 126 13.53 8.53 -4.21
CA ALA A 126 14.29 9.77 -4.15
C ALA A 126 14.88 10.19 -5.52
N LYS A 127 15.20 9.23 -6.38
CA LYS A 127 15.77 9.47 -7.72
C LYS A 127 14.72 9.83 -8.78
N VAL A 128 13.54 9.22 -8.74
CA VAL A 128 12.52 9.37 -9.79
C VAL A 128 11.48 10.43 -9.42
N LEU A 129 11.10 10.51 -8.15
CA LEU A 129 10.04 11.38 -7.64
C LEU A 129 10.54 12.22 -6.45
N PRO A 130 11.64 13.01 -6.60
CA PRO A 130 12.32 13.69 -5.49
C PRO A 130 11.44 14.67 -4.69
N SER A 131 10.37 15.21 -5.30
CA SER A 131 9.42 16.11 -4.65
C SER A 131 8.29 15.40 -3.89
N SER A 132 8.17 14.08 -4.01
CA SER A 132 7.10 13.29 -3.39
C SER A 132 7.49 12.84 -1.98
N PRO A 133 6.66 13.08 -0.94
CA PRO A 133 6.94 12.60 0.41
C PRO A 133 7.09 11.08 0.46
N HIS A 134 8.11 10.59 1.17
CA HIS A 134 8.36 9.15 1.32
C HIS A 134 8.34 8.75 2.79
N ALA A 135 7.54 7.74 3.13
CA ALA A 135 7.48 7.14 4.46
C ALA A 135 7.69 5.62 4.40
N TYR A 136 7.98 5.03 5.56
CA TYR A 136 8.10 3.58 5.66
C TYR A 136 6.85 2.94 6.28
N PHE A 137 6.53 1.74 5.81
CA PHE A 137 5.33 1.00 6.13
C PHE A 137 5.47 0.30 7.49
N LEU A 138 4.63 0.74 8.44
CA LEU A 138 4.62 0.30 9.85
C LEU A 138 4.60 -1.23 10.03
N ARG A 139 3.97 -1.98 9.11
CA ARG A 139 3.96 -3.46 9.15
C ARG A 139 5.35 -4.07 8.99
N HIS A 140 6.24 -3.49 8.18
CA HIS A 140 7.62 -3.97 8.06
C HIS A 140 8.45 -3.59 9.28
N LEU A 141 8.20 -2.41 9.88
CA LEU A 141 8.77 -2.00 11.16
C LEU A 141 8.41 -3.03 12.26
N GLU A 142 7.13 -3.31 12.50
CA GLU A 142 6.69 -4.33 13.46
C GLU A 142 7.25 -5.72 13.13
N ALA A 143 7.18 -6.15 11.86
CA ALA A 143 7.69 -7.45 11.45
C ALA A 143 9.21 -7.58 11.64
N ASN A 144 9.96 -6.47 11.64
CA ASN A 144 11.38 -6.45 11.94
C ASN A 144 11.63 -6.39 13.46
N PHE A 145 10.88 -5.59 14.22
CA PHE A 145 10.93 -5.55 15.68
C PHE A 145 10.59 -6.91 16.31
N MET A 146 9.55 -7.60 15.83
CA MET A 146 9.18 -8.94 16.29
C MET A 146 10.34 -9.95 16.09
N LYS A 147 11.07 -9.85 14.98
CA LYS A 147 12.27 -10.66 14.68
C LYS A 147 13.53 -10.20 15.42
N ALA A 148 13.59 -8.96 15.89
CA ALA A 148 14.80 -8.37 16.49
C ALA A 148 15.20 -9.09 17.78
N ASN A 149 16.49 -9.09 18.11
CA ASN A 149 17.03 -9.76 19.30
C ASN A 149 16.85 -8.94 20.60
N VAL A 150 15.71 -8.26 20.72
CA VAL A 150 15.25 -7.56 21.92
C VAL A 150 14.83 -8.60 22.97
N ARG A 151 15.26 -8.45 24.23
CA ARG A 151 15.05 -9.41 25.34
C ARG A 151 13.61 -9.42 25.89
N LEU A 152 12.62 -9.60 25.02
CA LEU A 152 11.20 -9.62 25.34
C LEU A 152 10.50 -10.86 24.78
N GLY A 153 9.60 -11.43 25.59
CA GLY A 153 8.66 -12.48 25.17
C GLY A 153 7.64 -11.96 24.15
N LYS A 154 7.04 -12.88 23.37
CA LYS A 154 6.15 -12.57 22.23
C LYS A 154 5.05 -11.55 22.57
N SER A 155 4.32 -11.74 23.66
CA SER A 155 3.23 -10.85 24.10
C SER A 155 3.70 -9.44 24.45
N MET A 156 4.89 -9.28 25.03
CA MET A 156 5.46 -7.96 25.31
C MET A 156 6.01 -7.30 24.05
N LYS A 157 6.54 -8.07 23.09
CA LYS A 157 6.85 -7.51 21.76
C LYS A 157 5.57 -7.06 21.03
N GLU A 158 4.46 -7.77 21.17
CA GLU A 158 3.16 -7.36 20.62
C GLU A 158 2.62 -6.09 21.30
N ARG A 159 2.79 -5.94 22.62
CA ARG A 159 2.49 -4.68 23.34
C ARG A 159 3.38 -3.53 22.85
N CYS A 160 4.67 -3.75 22.65
CA CYS A 160 5.57 -2.77 22.05
C CYS A 160 5.16 -2.40 20.61
N CYS A 161 4.62 -3.32 19.80
CA CYS A 161 4.10 -2.99 18.46
C CYS A 161 2.89 -2.04 18.51
N SER A 162 2.03 -2.16 19.52
CA SER A 162 0.94 -1.21 19.77
C SER A 162 1.47 0.19 20.11
N ILE A 163 2.55 0.27 20.90
CA ILE A 163 3.19 1.55 21.24
C ILE A 163 3.98 2.12 20.06
N LEU A 164 4.69 1.29 19.30
CA LEU A 164 5.31 1.69 18.02
C LEU A 164 4.27 2.24 17.04
N SER A 165 3.05 1.70 17.04
CA SER A 165 1.93 2.27 16.28
C SER A 165 1.53 3.65 16.81
N ARG A 166 1.41 3.84 18.14
CA ARG A 166 1.17 5.18 18.75
C ARG A 166 2.26 6.18 18.39
N ILE A 167 3.54 5.86 18.59
CA ILE A 167 4.70 6.71 18.24
C ILE A 167 4.64 7.13 16.76
N VAL A 168 4.32 6.19 15.87
CA VAL A 168 4.26 6.44 14.42
C VAL A 168 3.05 7.30 14.02
N PHE A 169 1.92 7.21 14.73
CA PHE A 169 0.70 7.95 14.45
C PHE A 169 0.49 9.21 15.28
N SER A 170 1.36 9.49 16.26
CA SER A 170 1.33 10.69 17.10
C SER A 170 1.36 11.94 16.23
N CYS A 171 0.39 12.84 16.41
CA CYS A 171 0.20 14.05 15.63
C CYS A 171 0.78 15.30 16.31
N ALA A 172 1.02 15.26 17.63
CA ALA A 172 1.70 16.31 18.38
C ALA A 172 3.00 15.81 19.06
N GLU A 173 3.92 16.72 19.37
CA GLU A 173 5.22 16.41 20.02
C GLU A 173 5.04 15.64 21.32
N LYS A 174 4.11 16.11 22.15
CA LYS A 174 3.80 15.51 23.45
C LYS A 174 3.27 14.08 23.34
N GLU A 175 2.41 13.79 22.36
CA GLU A 175 1.91 12.43 22.12
C GLU A 175 3.04 11.47 21.72
N PHE A 176 3.97 11.98 20.91
CA PHE A 176 5.16 11.25 20.48
C PHE A 176 6.08 10.95 21.68
N ASP A 177 6.41 11.96 22.48
CA ASP A 177 7.27 11.83 23.66
C ASP A 177 6.66 10.91 24.72
N ASP A 178 5.37 11.08 25.05
CA ASP A 178 4.65 10.20 25.98
C ASP A 178 4.65 8.74 25.49
N ALA A 179 4.49 8.52 24.18
CA ALA A 179 4.54 7.18 23.59
C ALA A 179 5.96 6.59 23.51
N VAL A 180 7.00 7.41 23.31
CA VAL A 180 8.41 6.98 23.38
C VAL A 180 8.81 6.64 24.82
N ALA A 181 8.36 7.42 25.81
CA ALA A 181 8.53 7.13 27.23
C ALA A 181 7.84 5.82 27.64
N ASP A 182 6.61 5.57 27.18
CA ASP A 182 5.90 4.29 27.34
C ASP A 182 6.71 3.09 26.81
N LEU A 183 7.39 3.24 25.66
CA LEU A 183 8.23 2.18 25.09
C LEU A 183 9.48 1.92 25.96
N LEU A 184 10.14 2.99 26.42
CA LEU A 184 11.30 2.94 27.30
C LEU A 184 10.95 2.28 28.65
N ASN A 185 9.80 2.63 29.23
CA ASN A 185 9.29 2.07 30.48
C ASN A 185 9.00 0.56 30.39
N ILE A 186 8.68 0.03 29.21
CA ILE A 186 8.54 -1.41 28.99
C ILE A 186 9.87 -2.09 28.71
N SER A 187 10.77 -1.46 27.94
CA SER A 187 12.10 -2.05 27.65
C SER A 187 13.09 -1.05 27.06
N ALA A 188 14.21 -0.86 27.78
CA ALA A 188 15.38 -0.15 27.27
C ALA A 188 15.94 -0.78 25.97
N ASP A 189 15.98 -2.11 25.85
CA ASP A 189 16.36 -2.81 24.61
C ASP A 189 15.43 -2.44 23.43
N ALA A 190 14.12 -2.30 23.68
CA ALA A 190 13.14 -1.95 22.64
C ALA A 190 13.27 -0.47 22.21
N HIS A 191 13.46 0.43 23.18
CA HIS A 191 13.74 1.84 22.93
C HIS A 191 15.08 2.04 22.20
N GLN A 192 16.15 1.36 22.62
CA GLN A 192 17.45 1.40 21.93
C GLN A 192 17.32 0.84 20.50
N TRP A 193 16.58 -0.26 20.30
CA TRP A 193 16.33 -0.77 18.96
C TRP A 193 15.54 0.23 18.12
N LEU A 194 14.54 0.91 18.68
CA LEU A 194 13.83 1.99 17.99
C LEU A 194 14.83 3.06 17.55
N MET A 195 15.53 3.72 18.47
CA MET A 195 16.45 4.83 18.15
C MET A 195 17.57 4.45 17.18
N GLN A 196 18.03 3.19 17.16
CA GLN A 196 19.03 2.70 16.20
C GLN A 196 18.47 2.37 14.81
N ASN A 197 17.15 2.18 14.67
CA ASN A 197 16.51 1.81 13.42
C ASN A 197 15.59 2.91 12.87
N SER A 198 15.11 3.83 13.70
CA SER A 198 14.18 4.90 13.33
C SER A 198 14.89 6.10 12.73
N ASP A 199 14.59 6.35 11.47
CA ASP A 199 14.83 7.62 10.82
C ASP A 199 13.58 8.48 11.08
N LEU A 200 13.53 9.15 12.25
CA LEU A 200 12.28 9.63 12.85
C LEU A 200 11.46 10.56 11.95
N ALA A 201 12.13 11.37 11.12
CA ALA A 201 11.52 12.25 10.11
C ALA A 201 10.70 11.51 9.03
N HIS A 202 10.89 10.19 8.86
CA HIS A 202 10.14 9.34 7.95
C HIS A 202 9.17 8.37 8.70
N TRP A 203 9.07 8.50 10.04
CA TRP A 203 8.43 7.54 10.93
C TRP A 203 7.31 8.13 11.78
N ALA A 204 7.49 9.30 12.40
CA ALA A 204 6.48 9.91 13.28
C ALA A 204 5.62 10.93 12.49
N ASN A 205 4.29 10.82 12.55
CA ASN A 205 3.39 11.77 11.87
C ASN A 205 3.63 13.22 12.31
N TYR A 206 3.92 13.48 13.59
CA TYR A 206 4.28 14.82 14.07
C TYR A 206 5.46 15.44 13.29
N MET A 207 6.46 14.64 12.91
CA MET A 207 7.64 15.09 12.14
C MET A 207 7.45 15.00 10.61
N PHE A 208 6.32 14.46 10.12
CA PHE A 208 6.17 14.02 8.74
C PHE A 208 4.79 14.37 8.16
N LYS A 209 4.77 15.06 7.02
CA LYS A 209 3.55 15.68 6.46
C LYS A 209 2.58 14.68 5.77
N GLY A 210 1.99 13.75 6.52
CA GLY A 210 0.79 12.96 6.14
C GLY A 210 0.68 11.51 6.68
N GLU A 211 -0.45 10.85 6.39
CA GLU A 211 -0.96 9.64 7.09
C GLU A 211 -0.66 8.26 6.46
N ARG A 212 -0.80 7.16 7.25
CA ARG A 212 -0.51 5.77 6.84
C ARG A 212 -1.45 4.72 7.50
N TRP A 213 -1.78 3.61 6.83
CA TRP A 213 -2.79 2.61 7.26
C TRP A 213 -2.52 1.18 6.65
N ARG A 214 -3.42 0.16 6.72
CA ARG A 214 -3.11 -1.30 6.45
C ARG A 214 -4.20 -2.16 5.74
N GLU A 215 -3.77 -3.30 5.16
CA GLU A 215 -4.51 -4.57 4.78
C GLU A 215 -5.05 -4.80 3.33
N MET A 216 -4.89 -6.03 2.79
CA MET A 216 -4.81 -6.35 1.34
C MET A 216 -5.00 -7.88 1.08
N PHE A 217 -5.56 -8.48 -0.01
CA PHE A 217 -6.21 -8.04 -1.28
C PHE A 217 -7.17 -9.14 -1.87
N LYS A 218 -8.11 -8.75 -2.75
CA LYS A 218 -8.52 -9.43 -4.01
C LYS A 218 -8.89 -8.31 -5.01
N LEU A 219 -8.66 -8.44 -6.33
CA LEU A 219 -8.82 -7.30 -7.27
C LEU A 219 -10.20 -7.15 -7.93
N MET A 220 -10.42 -7.64 -9.16
CA MET A 220 -11.49 -7.11 -10.04
C MET A 220 -12.90 -7.25 -9.47
N GLY A 221 -13.24 -8.40 -8.88
CA GLY A 221 -14.52 -8.59 -8.18
C GLY A 221 -14.69 -7.70 -6.94
N MET A 222 -13.60 -7.25 -6.32
CA MET A 222 -13.64 -6.29 -5.20
C MET A 222 -13.95 -4.87 -5.68
N LEU A 223 -13.49 -4.46 -6.87
CA LEU A 223 -13.84 -3.16 -7.45
C LEU A 223 -15.36 -3.08 -7.72
N CYS A 224 -15.91 -4.12 -8.34
CA CYS A 224 -17.35 -4.23 -8.61
C CYS A 224 -18.17 -4.28 -7.31
N TYR A 225 -17.79 -5.16 -6.38
CA TYR A 225 -18.42 -5.26 -5.07
C TYR A 225 -18.39 -3.94 -4.29
N ARG A 226 -17.28 -3.20 -4.29
CA ARG A 226 -17.17 -1.90 -3.60
C ARG A 226 -18.08 -0.85 -4.22
N ARG A 227 -18.17 -0.77 -5.56
CA ARG A 227 -19.19 0.05 -6.26
C ARG A 227 -20.60 -0.31 -5.77
N GLU A 228 -20.97 -1.59 -5.83
CA GLU A 228 -22.27 -2.10 -5.41
C GLU A 228 -22.61 -1.81 -3.93
N GLN A 229 -21.64 -1.91 -3.02
CA GLN A 229 -21.85 -1.51 -1.62
C GLN A 229 -22.06 -0.01 -1.47
N SER A 230 -21.34 0.83 -2.21
CA SER A 230 -21.43 2.31 -2.10
C SER A 230 -22.77 2.90 -2.54
N HIS A 231 -23.56 2.16 -3.33
CA HIS A 231 -24.94 2.54 -3.67
C HIS A 231 -25.91 2.40 -2.48
N ARG A 232 -25.52 1.70 -1.42
CA ARG A 232 -26.31 1.50 -0.18
C ARG A 232 -25.99 2.53 0.91
N TRP A 233 -25.13 3.51 0.63
CA TRP A 233 -24.64 4.48 1.61
C TRP A 233 -25.22 5.87 1.35
N GLU A 234 -26.10 6.32 2.25
CA GLU A 234 -26.81 7.61 2.12
C GLU A 234 -26.13 8.76 2.91
N ARG A 235 -25.20 8.45 3.82
CA ARG A 235 -24.47 9.43 4.64
C ARG A 235 -23.34 10.09 3.81
N ARG A 236 -22.97 11.34 4.13
CA ARG A 236 -21.84 12.06 3.45
C ARG A 236 -20.51 11.30 3.58
N LEU A 237 -20.22 10.71 4.73
CA LEU A 237 -18.93 10.07 5.03
C LEU A 237 -18.94 8.54 4.89
N CYS A 238 -17.82 7.98 4.46
CA CYS A 238 -17.60 6.55 4.36
C CYS A 238 -17.79 5.83 5.72
N PRO A 239 -18.47 4.67 5.79
CA PRO A 239 -18.87 4.04 7.06
C PRO A 239 -17.76 3.79 8.09
N VAL A 240 -16.53 3.45 7.65
CA VAL A 240 -15.39 3.21 8.55
C VAL A 240 -14.88 4.52 9.15
N ILE A 241 -14.81 5.57 8.34
CA ILE A 241 -14.33 6.89 8.79
C ILE A 241 -15.36 7.56 9.69
N HIS A 242 -16.64 7.44 9.33
CA HIS A 242 -17.72 7.96 10.14
C HIS A 242 -17.73 7.36 11.55
N ARG A 243 -17.51 6.05 11.67
CA ARG A 243 -17.37 5.41 12.99
C ARG A 243 -16.15 5.89 13.76
N LYS A 244 -14.98 5.99 13.12
CA LYS A 244 -13.78 6.57 13.75
C LYS A 244 -14.01 7.99 14.27
N ILE A 245 -14.82 8.77 13.55
CA ILE A 245 -15.22 10.12 13.97
C ILE A 245 -16.20 10.07 15.15
N GLU A 246 -17.18 9.16 15.14
CA GLU A 246 -18.08 8.95 16.28
C GLU A 246 -17.29 8.50 17.54
N GLU A 247 -16.31 7.63 17.38
CA GLU A 247 -15.36 7.18 18.43
C GLU A 247 -14.52 8.34 18.99
N LEU A 248 -13.84 9.10 18.12
CA LEU A 248 -13.04 10.28 18.52
C LEU A 248 -13.87 11.40 19.16
N VAL A 249 -15.11 11.61 18.71
CA VAL A 249 -16.03 12.58 19.34
C VAL A 249 -16.38 12.15 20.76
N GLU A 250 -16.67 10.87 20.99
CA GLU A 250 -16.99 10.36 22.33
C GLU A 250 -15.77 10.42 23.27
N GLU A 251 -14.56 10.12 22.77
CA GLU A 251 -13.32 10.30 23.52
C GLU A 251 -13.11 11.77 23.90
N SER A 252 -13.26 12.69 22.93
CA SER A 252 -13.02 14.14 23.12
C SER A 252 -13.96 14.82 24.12
N ARG A 253 -15.17 14.28 24.36
CA ARG A 253 -16.11 14.80 25.38
C ARG A 253 -15.56 14.79 26.80
N ASN A 254 -14.54 13.97 27.06
CA ASN A 254 -13.89 13.84 28.36
C ASN A 254 -12.68 14.79 28.50
N LEU A 255 -12.35 15.57 27.46
CA LEU A 255 -11.25 16.51 27.44
C LEU A 255 -11.76 17.93 27.73
N LEU A 256 -11.08 18.63 28.64
CA LEU A 256 -11.32 20.05 28.87
C LEU A 256 -10.56 20.86 27.83
N VAL A 257 -11.30 21.55 26.95
CA VAL A 257 -10.71 22.51 26.01
C VAL A 257 -10.18 23.71 26.79
N GLY A 258 -8.91 24.03 26.59
CA GLY A 258 -8.26 25.21 27.14
C GLY A 258 -7.45 25.90 26.07
N HIS A 259 -7.52 27.24 26.02
CA HIS A 259 -6.75 28.05 25.10
C HIS A 259 -5.24 27.85 25.35
N SER A 260 -4.49 27.52 24.30
CA SER A 260 -3.04 27.32 24.33
C SER A 260 -2.41 27.99 23.12
N ASP A 261 -1.26 28.62 23.31
CA ASP A 261 -0.69 29.55 22.34
C ASP A 261 -0.08 28.87 21.09
N GLY A 262 0.03 29.65 20.02
CA GLY A 262 0.86 29.35 18.84
C GLY A 262 0.32 28.27 17.91
N ASP A 263 0.46 27.02 18.32
CA ASP A 263 0.45 25.85 17.43
C ASP A 263 -0.73 24.87 17.67
N HIS A 264 -1.71 25.26 18.50
CA HIS A 264 -2.86 24.44 18.85
C HIS A 264 -4.18 25.00 18.26
N PHE A 265 -4.99 24.15 17.65
CA PHE A 265 -6.26 24.53 17.03
C PHE A 265 -7.45 24.30 17.98
N GLU A 266 -8.19 25.36 18.30
CA GLU A 266 -9.46 25.24 19.02
C GLU A 266 -10.60 24.82 18.07
N VAL A 267 -11.35 23.77 18.45
CA VAL A 267 -12.52 23.29 17.69
C VAL A 267 -13.73 24.19 17.99
N THR A 268 -13.73 25.35 17.33
CA THR A 268 -14.76 26.39 17.48
C THR A 268 -16.08 26.11 16.74
N ASP A 269 -16.12 25.08 15.87
CA ASP A 269 -17.32 24.64 15.16
C ASP A 269 -17.63 23.17 15.47
N THR A 270 -18.86 22.90 15.94
CA THR A 270 -19.34 21.54 16.21
C THR A 270 -19.57 20.70 14.95
N ASN A 271 -19.58 21.31 13.76
CA ASN A 271 -19.72 20.62 12.49
C ASN A 271 -18.40 19.95 12.07
N ILE A 272 -18.16 18.76 12.63
CA ILE A 272 -16.95 17.97 12.37
C ILE A 272 -16.68 17.70 10.88
N HIS A 273 -17.71 17.75 10.02
CA HIS A 273 -17.55 17.59 8.56
C HIS A 273 -16.85 18.77 7.86
N ARG A 274 -16.37 19.79 8.59
CA ARG A 274 -15.42 20.80 8.09
C ARG A 274 -13.94 20.40 8.26
N TYR A 275 -13.65 19.49 9.19
CA TYR A 275 -12.30 19.03 9.53
C TYR A 275 -11.96 17.67 8.88
N VAL A 276 -12.80 17.21 7.95
CA VAL A 276 -12.68 15.92 7.27
C VAL A 276 -12.53 16.17 5.77
N ASP A 277 -11.40 15.75 5.21
CA ASP A 277 -11.10 15.85 3.78
C ASP A 277 -12.18 15.15 2.92
N ASP A 278 -12.55 15.75 1.80
CA ASP A 278 -13.54 15.19 0.89
C ASP A 278 -13.15 13.81 0.32
N TYR A 279 -11.89 13.40 0.36
CA TYR A 279 -11.46 12.02 0.08
C TYR A 279 -12.15 10.96 0.95
N PHE A 280 -12.63 11.32 2.13
CA PHE A 280 -13.36 10.41 3.04
C PHE A 280 -14.87 10.36 2.75
N THR A 281 -15.38 11.14 1.80
CA THR A 281 -16.80 11.13 1.44
C THR A 281 -17.21 9.89 0.65
N VAL A 282 -18.49 9.55 0.70
CA VAL A 282 -19.07 8.49 -0.12
C VAL A 282 -19.02 8.85 -1.61
N ASP A 283 -19.04 10.13 -1.98
CA ASP A 283 -18.99 10.53 -3.39
C ASP A 283 -17.57 10.50 -3.96
N SER A 284 -16.53 10.81 -3.19
CA SER A 284 -15.14 10.47 -3.56
C SER A 284 -14.94 8.96 -3.66
N TYR A 285 -15.52 8.18 -2.75
CA TYR A 285 -15.50 6.72 -2.83
C TYR A 285 -16.18 6.18 -4.10
N ARG A 286 -17.34 6.73 -4.48
CA ARG A 286 -18.03 6.38 -5.73
C ARG A 286 -17.17 6.70 -6.95
N GLN A 287 -16.50 7.85 -6.95
CA GLN A 287 -15.56 8.25 -8.00
C GLN A 287 -14.33 7.32 -8.07
N ALA A 288 -13.85 6.83 -6.93
CA ALA A 288 -12.78 5.82 -6.85
C ALA A 288 -13.15 4.45 -7.45
N TYR A 289 -14.43 4.22 -7.78
CA TYR A 289 -14.90 2.99 -8.43
C TYR A 289 -15.77 3.25 -9.66
N ALA A 290 -15.74 4.44 -10.24
CA ALA A 290 -16.67 4.85 -11.29
C ALA A 290 -16.44 4.12 -12.63
N LYS A 291 -15.17 3.94 -13.03
CA LYS A 291 -14.79 3.37 -14.33
C LYS A 291 -14.65 1.85 -14.25
N ALA A 292 -14.96 1.18 -15.36
CA ALA A 292 -14.79 -0.27 -15.48
C ALA A 292 -13.40 -0.62 -16.04
N ILE A 293 -12.85 -1.74 -15.59
CA ILE A 293 -11.79 -2.45 -16.31
C ILE A 293 -12.47 -3.57 -17.09
N PHE A 294 -12.35 -3.54 -18.42
CA PHE A 294 -12.90 -4.59 -19.27
C PHE A 294 -12.02 -5.84 -19.19
N PRO A 295 -12.60 -7.06 -19.06
CA PRO A 295 -11.83 -8.30 -19.07
C PRO A 295 -11.20 -8.50 -20.45
N VAL A 296 -9.96 -9.00 -20.47
CA VAL A 296 -9.30 -9.42 -21.71
C VAL A 296 -9.90 -10.76 -22.14
N PRO A 297 -10.53 -10.87 -23.33
CA PRO A 297 -11.09 -12.13 -23.80
C PRO A 297 -9.97 -13.05 -24.30
N ASP A 298 -10.01 -14.30 -23.84
CA ASP A 298 -9.08 -15.36 -24.29
C ASP A 298 -9.48 -15.96 -25.66
N ASN A 299 -10.64 -15.58 -26.24
CA ASN A 299 -11.16 -16.15 -27.49
C ASN A 299 -10.23 -15.95 -28.71
N ASP A 300 -9.45 -14.86 -28.74
CA ASP A 300 -8.53 -14.53 -29.84
C ASP A 300 -7.06 -14.87 -29.49
N LYS A 301 -6.85 -15.77 -28.54
CA LYS A 301 -5.54 -16.20 -28.05
C LYS A 301 -4.97 -17.23 -29.03
N PRO A 302 -3.78 -17.02 -29.62
CA PRO A 302 -3.21 -17.97 -30.56
C PRO A 302 -2.97 -19.32 -29.88
N ASP A 303 -3.57 -20.39 -30.41
CA ASP A 303 -3.35 -21.77 -29.95
C ASP A 303 -1.88 -22.17 -30.09
N ASP A 304 -1.29 -21.84 -31.24
CA ASP A 304 0.15 -22.01 -31.50
C ASP A 304 0.90 -20.69 -31.26
N ILE A 305 1.74 -20.67 -30.22
CA ILE A 305 2.68 -19.56 -30.01
C ILE A 305 3.83 -19.77 -31.00
N ASN A 306 3.82 -19.04 -32.12
CA ASN A 306 4.91 -19.04 -33.10
C ASN A 306 6.26 -18.95 -32.38
N ARG A 307 7.09 -19.98 -32.57
CA ARG A 307 8.35 -20.22 -31.84
C ARG A 307 9.42 -19.15 -32.09
N GLU A 308 9.30 -18.40 -33.18
CA GLU A 308 10.19 -17.27 -33.51
C GLU A 308 9.78 -15.98 -32.77
N LEU A 309 8.49 -15.84 -32.45
CA LEU A 309 7.92 -14.76 -31.63
C LEU A 309 7.84 -15.12 -30.14
N LEU A 310 8.32 -16.31 -29.75
CA LEU A 310 8.29 -16.82 -28.39
C LEU A 310 9.33 -16.11 -27.50
N VAL A 311 8.85 -15.13 -26.74
CA VAL A 311 9.62 -14.54 -25.63
C VAL A 311 9.96 -15.64 -24.63
N ARG A 312 11.25 -15.97 -24.51
CA ARG A 312 11.79 -16.96 -23.57
C ARG A 312 11.66 -16.43 -22.13
N PRO A 313 11.50 -17.32 -21.13
CA PRO A 313 11.46 -16.90 -19.73
C PRO A 313 12.77 -16.22 -19.25
N PRO A 314 12.72 -15.43 -18.16
CA PRO A 314 13.91 -14.84 -17.55
C PRO A 314 14.88 -15.92 -17.04
N ILE A 315 16.17 -15.57 -16.88
CA ILE A 315 17.19 -16.51 -16.38
C ILE A 315 17.16 -16.53 -14.85
N THR A 316 16.24 -17.31 -14.28
CA THR A 316 16.18 -17.49 -12.82
C THR A 316 17.24 -18.46 -12.31
N LYS A 317 18.12 -17.98 -11.42
CA LYS A 317 18.76 -18.86 -10.43
C LYS A 317 17.64 -19.37 -9.50
N LYS A 318 17.56 -20.69 -9.27
CA LYS A 318 16.66 -21.22 -8.23
C LYS A 318 17.08 -20.62 -6.88
N PRO A 319 16.18 -19.99 -6.12
CA PRO A 319 16.45 -19.69 -4.71
C PRO A 319 16.77 -20.98 -3.96
N VAL A 320 17.64 -20.92 -2.94
CA VAL A 320 17.82 -22.04 -2.02
C VAL A 320 16.48 -22.28 -1.32
N GLY A 321 15.85 -23.41 -1.63
CA GLY A 321 14.46 -23.64 -1.27
C GLY A 321 14.26 -23.62 0.25
N ARG A 322 13.29 -22.82 0.71
CA ARG A 322 12.83 -22.87 2.12
C ARG A 322 12.51 -24.33 2.46
N PRO A 323 13.03 -24.90 3.56
CA PRO A 323 12.75 -26.28 3.94
C PRO A 323 11.24 -26.54 3.95
N ARG A 324 10.81 -27.65 3.34
CA ARG A 324 9.39 -28.05 3.34
C ARG A 324 8.96 -28.22 4.80
N ARG A 325 8.18 -27.26 5.33
CA ARG A 325 7.36 -27.52 6.52
C ARG A 325 6.48 -28.72 6.18
N LYS A 326 6.65 -29.85 6.88
CA LYS A 326 5.65 -30.91 6.87
C LYS A 326 4.32 -30.26 7.24
N ARG A 327 3.31 -30.42 6.40
CA ARG A 327 1.95 -30.01 6.73
C ARG A 327 1.52 -30.92 7.88
N LEU A 328 1.23 -30.36 9.04
CA LEU A 328 0.55 -31.11 10.09
C LEU A 328 -0.84 -31.45 9.55
N GLU A 329 -1.20 -32.72 9.60
CA GLU A 329 -2.52 -33.18 9.19
C GLU A 329 -3.53 -32.73 10.24
N SER A 330 -4.68 -32.21 9.77
CA SER A 330 -5.80 -31.89 10.63
C SER A 330 -6.42 -33.19 11.15
N GLN A 331 -6.66 -33.31 12.46
CA GLN A 331 -7.29 -34.48 13.09
C GLN A 331 -8.77 -34.71 12.68
N ALA A 332 -9.28 -33.99 11.67
CA ALA A 332 -10.60 -34.18 11.08
C ALA A 332 -10.69 -35.40 10.12
N SER A 333 -9.59 -36.10 9.87
CA SER A 333 -9.51 -37.19 8.88
C SER A 333 -9.79 -38.61 9.43
N ILE A 334 -10.21 -38.75 10.70
CA ILE A 334 -10.35 -40.07 11.38
C ILE A 334 -11.80 -40.30 11.87
N VAL A 335 -12.79 -39.72 11.19
CA VAL A 335 -14.21 -39.98 11.45
C VAL A 335 -14.98 -40.11 10.13
N HIS A 336 -14.61 -41.10 9.31
CA HIS A 336 -15.48 -41.72 8.28
C HIS A 336 -14.82 -42.98 7.67
N GLU A 337 -14.60 -44.02 8.49
CA GLU A 337 -14.58 -45.44 8.05
C GLU A 337 -14.47 -46.38 9.26
N LEU A 338 -15.63 -46.68 9.86
CA LEU A 338 -16.08 -47.90 10.57
C LEU A 338 -17.25 -47.56 11.52
#